data_AF-A0A1M6CFC0-F1
#
_entry.id   AF-A0A1M6CFC0-F1
#
_cell.length_a   1.000
_cell.length_b   1.000
_cell.length_c   1.000
_cell.angle_alpha   90.00
_cell.angle_beta   90.00
_cell.angle_gamma   90.00
#
_symmetry.space_group_name_H-M   'P 1'
#
loop_
_entity.id
_entity.type
_entity.pdbx_description
1 polymer ?
#
loop_
_entity_poly.entity_id
_entity_poly.type
_entity_poly.pdbx_seq_one_letter_code
_entity_poly.pdbx_strand_id
1 'polypeptide(L)' 'MKKNKNISEQQVKILAGMDKVYEKLILFKKQMNSDLVVLKGKKIVHIKPE' A
#
# COMPACT_ATOMS: atom_id res chain seq x y z
N MET A 1 -21.76 -15.15 9.71
CA MET A 1 -20.77 -14.05 9.82
C MET A 1 -19.41 -14.69 10.08
N LYS A 2 -18.43 -14.56 9.16
CA LYS A 2 -17.18 -15.33 9.19
C LYS A 2 -16.25 -14.83 10.31
N LYS A 3 -15.72 -15.78 11.09
CA LYS A 3 -14.84 -15.64 12.27
C LYS A 3 -13.86 -14.46 12.16
N ASN A 4 -13.84 -13.61 13.20
CA ASN A 4 -12.72 -12.73 13.51
C ASN A 4 -11.45 -13.60 13.60
N LYS A 5 -10.60 -13.54 12.56
CA LYS A 5 -9.25 -14.11 12.64
C LYS A 5 -8.49 -13.20 13.61
N ASN A 6 -8.19 -13.71 14.79
CA ASN A 6 -7.24 -13.03 15.69
C ASN A 6 -5.91 -12.91 14.94
N ILE A 7 -5.59 -11.69 14.51
CA ILE A 7 -4.34 -11.35 13.84
C ILE A 7 -3.24 -11.47 14.90
N SER A 8 -2.15 -12.18 14.61
CA SER A 8 -1.04 -12.29 15.57
C SER A 8 -0.31 -10.96 15.73
N GLU A 9 0.37 -10.74 16.86
CA GLU A 9 1.17 -9.53 17.07
C GLU A 9 2.22 -9.30 15.98
N GLN A 10 2.80 -10.39 15.46
CA GLN A 10 3.74 -10.33 14.35
C GLN A 10 3.06 -9.84 13.06
N GLN A 11 1.84 -10.32 12.78
CA GLN A 11 1.07 -9.86 11.63
C GLN A 11 0.69 -8.38 11.75
N VAL A 12 0.37 -7.88 12.95
CA VAL A 12 0.14 -6.45 13.19
C VAL A 12 1.38 -5.62 12.86
N LYS A 13 2.57 -6.06 13.31
CA LYS A 13 3.84 -5.39 12.98
C LYS A 13 4.13 -5.38 11.49
N ILE A 14 3.84 -6.49 10.79
CA ILE A 14 4.01 -6.59 9.33
C ILE A 14 3.07 -5.61 8.61
N LEU A 15 1.79 -5.58 8.98
CA LEU A 15 0.81 -4.65 8.39
C LEU A 15 1.24 -3.20 8.59
N ALA A 16 1.64 -2.82 9.80
CA ALA A 16 2.16 -1.47 10.08
C ALA A 16 3.44 -1.15 9.27
N GLY A 17 4.29 -2.14 9.00
CA GLY A 17 5.44 -2.00 8.12
C GLY A 17 5.04 -1.77 6.67
N MET A 18 4.05 -2.52 6.17
CA MET A 18 3.52 -2.37 4.82
C MET A 18 2.88 -0.99 4.60
N ASP A 19 2.14 -0.47 5.59
CA ASP A 19 1.55 0.87 5.53
C ASP A 19 2.63 1.96 5.37
N LYS A 20 3.71 1.86 6.15
CA LYS A 20 4.86 2.78 6.06
C LYS A 20 5.59 2.68 4.72
N VAL A 21 5.73 1.48 4.16
CA VAL A 21 6.33 1.28 2.84
C VAL A 21 5.47 1.95 1.77
N TYR A 22 4.15 1.77 1.84
CA TYR A 22 3.22 2.37 0.88
C TYR A 22 3.29 3.90 0.91
N GLU A 23 3.28 4.51 2.09
CA GLU A 23 3.43 5.96 2.27
C GLU A 23 4.75 6.48 1.65
N LYS A 24 5.88 5.84 1.98
CA LYS A 24 7.19 6.24 1.43
C LYS A 24 7.29 6.07 -0.08
N LEU A 25 6.67 5.03 -0.64
CA LEU A 25 6.65 4.81 -2.09
C LEU A 25 5.88 5.93 -2.81
N ILE A 26 4.75 6.38 -2.26
CA ILE A 26 4.00 7.50 -2.83
C ILE A 26 4.85 8.77 -2.84
N LEU A 27 5.47 9.09 -1.70
CA LEU A 27 6.34 10.28 -1.58
C LEU A 27 7.51 10.22 -2.56
N PHE A 28 8.18 9.08 -2.66
CA PHE A 28 9.27 8.87 -3.61
C PHE A 28 8.82 9.06 -5.07
N LYS A 29 7.66 8.51 -5.45
CA LYS A 29 7.13 8.63 -6.81
C LYS A 29 6.78 10.07 -7.17
N LYS A 30 6.23 10.84 -6.23
CA LYS A 30 6.00 12.29 -6.36
C LYS A 30 7.32 13.05 -6.53
N GLN A 31 8.30 12.80 -5.69
CA GLN A 31 9.63 13.45 -5.79
C GLN A 31 10.32 13.16 -7.11
N MET A 32 10.21 11.93 -7.62
CA MET A 32 10.77 11.53 -8.90
C MET A 32 9.93 11.94 -10.11
N ASN A 33 8.79 12.61 -9.90
CA ASN A 33 7.82 12.96 -10.95
C ASN A 33 7.49 11.78 -11.87
N SER A 34 7.25 10.61 -11.28
CA SER A 34 6.98 9.36 -12.00
C SER A 34 5.63 8.75 -11.59
N ASP A 35 4.96 8.11 -12.54
CA ASP A 35 3.66 7.46 -12.32
C ASP A 35 3.75 6.36 -11.26
N LEU A 36 2.76 6.35 -10.36
CA LEU A 36 2.50 5.26 -9.44
C LEU A 36 1.48 4.31 -10.06
N VAL A 37 1.90 3.09 -10.36
CA VAL A 37 1.03 2.06 -10.95
C VAL A 37 0.55 1.11 -9.86
N VAL A 38 -0.75 1.01 -9.68
CA VAL A 38 -1.38 0.14 -8.68
C VAL A 38 -2.42 -0.78 -9.30
N LEU A 39 -2.54 -2.00 -8.78
CA LEU A 39 -3.62 -2.90 -9.14
C LEU A 39 -4.82 -2.65 -8.21
N LYS A 40 -5.89 -2.05 -8.74
CA LYS A 40 -7.14 -1.84 -8.01
C LYS A 40 -8.17 -2.88 -8.46
N GLY A 41 -8.36 -3.91 -7.64
CA GLY A 41 -9.21 -5.05 -7.98
C GLY A 41 -8.60 -5.87 -9.12
N LYS A 42 -9.20 -5.78 -10.32
CA LYS A 42 -8.71 -6.45 -11.54
C LYS A 42 -8.20 -5.46 -12.61
N LYS A 43 -8.01 -4.19 -12.25
CA LYS A 43 -7.60 -3.13 -13.17
C LYS A 43 -6.28 -2.51 -12.73
N ILE A 44 -5.40 -2.29 -13.69
CA ILE A 44 -4.17 -1.52 -13.49
C ILE A 44 -4.54 -0.04 -13.60
N VAL A 45 -4.17 0.75 -12.59
CA VAL A 45 -4.45 2.18 -12.50
C VAL A 45 -3.13 2.92 -12.37
N HIS A 46 -2.96 3.96 -13.19
CA HIS A 46 -1.82 4.86 -13.14
C HIS A 46 -2.24 6.14 -12.42
N ILE A 47 -1.53 6.47 -11.34
CA ILE A 47 -1.73 7.69 -10.56
C ILE A 47 -0.56 8.61 -10.90
N LYS A 48 -0.88 9.72 -11.57
CA LYS A 48 0.13 10.74 -11.89
C LYS A 48 0.57 11.44 -10.60
N PRO A 49 1.85 11.82 -10.50
CA PRO A 49 2.33 12.66 -9.41
C PRO A 49 1.73 14.07 -9.57
N GLU A 50 0.84 14.45 -8.65
CA GLU A 50 0.48 15.86 -8.39
C GLU A 50 1.53 16.53 -7.50
#